data_AF-L8N750-F1
#
_entry.id   AF-L8N750-F1
#
_cell.length_a   1.000
_cell.length_b   1.000
_cell.length_c   1.000
_cell.angle_alpha   90.00
_cell.angle_beta   90.00
_cell.angle_gamma   90.00
#
_symmetry.space_group_name_H-M   'P 1'
#
loop_
_entity.id
_entity.type
_entity.pdbx_description
1 polymer ?
#
loop_
_entity_poly.entity_id
_entity_poly.type
_entity_poly.pdbx_seq_one_letter_code
_entity_poly.pdbx_strand_id
1 'polypeptide(L)' 'MLKINLSRQAVKRLKSLPDKHAKQVATKIKELTSNPYPQDSLKLKGYPYH' A
#
# COMPACT_ATOMS: atom_id res chain seq x y z
N MET A 1 -7.32 2.47 13.41
CA MET A 1 -6.91 2.35 11.99
C MET A 1 -5.68 3.20 11.77
N LEU A 2 -4.68 2.68 11.06
CA LEU A 2 -3.47 3.42 10.74
C LEU A 2 -3.76 4.52 9.71
N LYS A 3 -3.10 5.66 9.86
CA LYS A 3 -3.23 6.78 8.92
C LYS A 3 -2.41 6.50 7.66
N ILE A 4 -3.05 6.59 6.50
CA ILE A 4 -2.36 6.46 5.21
C ILE A 4 -1.56 7.74 4.97
N ASN A 5 -0.25 7.59 4.76
CA ASN A 5 0.62 8.66 4.28
C ASN A 5 1.34 8.18 3.02
N LEU A 6 1.01 8.77 1.87
CA LEU A 6 1.60 8.40 0.57
C LEU A 6 2.63 9.45 0.14
N SER A 7 3.78 8.97 -0.34
CA SER A 7 4.77 9.84 -0.97
C SER A 7 4.24 10.41 -2.28
N ARG A 8 4.79 11.55 -2.71
CA ARG A 8 4.46 12.17 -4.01
C ARG A 8 4.66 11.20 -5.18
N GLN A 9 5.69 10.35 -5.11
CA GLN A 9 5.97 9.34 -6.13
C GLN A 9 4.92 8.23 -6.14
N ALA A 10 4.49 7.75 -4.97
CA ALA A 10 3.43 6.76 -4.86
C ALA A 10 2.10 7.29 -5.44
N VAL A 11 1.74 8.53 -5.13
CA VAL A 11 0.55 9.19 -5.71
C VAL A 11 0.63 9.28 -7.23
N LYS A 12 1.79 9.70 -7.77
CA LYS A 12 2.01 9.76 -9.23
C LYS A 12 1.86 8.37 -9.87
N ARG A 13 2.39 7.33 -9.22
CA ARG A 13 2.28 5.95 -9.71
C ARG A 13 0.84 5.48 -9.73
N LEU A 14 0.07 5.70 -8.66
CA LEU A 14 -1.34 5.32 -8.58
C LEU A 14 -2.17 5.94 -9.71
N LYS A 15 -1.91 7.22 -10.03
CA LYS A 15 -2.58 7.93 -11.15
C LYS A 15 -2.20 7.40 -12.53
N SER A 16 -1.06 6.72 -12.66
CA SER A 16 -0.60 6.15 -13.93
C SER A 16 -1.11 4.73 -14.20
N LEU A 17 -1.78 4.10 -13.23
CA LEU A 17 -2.29 2.74 -13.36
C LEU A 17 -3.60 2.73 -14.15
N PRO A 18 -3.89 1.66 -14.92
CA PRO A 18 -5.22 1.43 -15.48
C PRO A 18 -6.27 1.33 -14.36
N ASP A 19 -7.50 1.80 -14.62
CA ASP A 19 -8.56 1.92 -13.63
C ASP A 19 -8.79 0.68 -12.77
N LYS A 20 -8.75 -0.51 -13.40
CA LYS A 20 -8.91 -1.79 -12.71
C LYS A 20 -7.81 -2.01 -11.65
N HIS A 21 -6.55 -1.78 -12.04
CA HIS A 21 -5.42 -1.94 -11.13
C HIS A 21 -5.38 -0.85 -10.07
N ALA A 22 -5.73 0.39 -10.43
CA ALA A 22 -5.83 1.49 -9.48
C ALA A 22 -6.85 1.16 -8.37
N LYS A 23 -8.02 0.62 -8.73
CA LYS A 23 -9.04 0.17 -7.75
C LYS A 23 -8.52 -0.96 -6.86
N GLN A 24 -7.90 -1.99 -7.44
CA GLN A 24 -7.33 -3.11 -6.67
C GLN A 24 -6.30 -2.64 -5.65
N VAL A 25 -5.36 -1.80 -6.07
CA VAL A 25 -4.32 -1.25 -5.20
C VAL A 25 -4.92 -0.35 -4.12
N ALA A 26 -5.88 0.50 -4.45
CA ALA A 26 -6.55 1.37 -3.48
C ALA A 26 -7.31 0.56 -2.41
N THR A 27 -8.01 -0.51 -2.80
CA THR A 27 -8.67 -1.42 -1.86
C THR A 27 -7.65 -2.06 -0.92
N LYS A 28 -6.55 -2.59 -1.46
CA LYS A 28 -5.51 -3.21 -0.63
C LYS A 28 -4.87 -2.23 0.35
N ILE A 29 -4.54 -1.01 -0.08
CA ILE A 29 -4.01 0.04 0.80
C ILE A 29 -4.99 0.36 1.94
N LYS A 30 -6.30 0.39 1.67
CA LYS A 30 -7.31 0.58 2.72
C LYS A 30 -7.35 -0.60 3.69
N GLU A 31 -7.28 -1.83 3.21
CA GLU A 31 -7.23 -3.03 4.09
C GLU A 31 -6.02 -2.99 5.04
N LEU A 32 -4.87 -2.51 4.55
CA LEU A 32 -3.65 -2.38 5.36
C LEU A 32 -3.80 -1.39 6.52
N THR A 33 -4.79 -0.50 6.51
CA THR A 33 -5.06 0.38 7.66
C THR A 33 -5.63 -0.36 8.86
N SER A 34 -6.24 -1.53 8.63
CA SER A 34 -6.80 -2.41 9.66
C SER A 34 -5.88 -3.60 9.95
N ASN A 35 -5.26 -4.18 8.92
CA ASN A 35 -4.28 -5.26 9.05
C ASN A 35 -2.99 -4.91 8.31
N PRO A 36 -2.01 -4.24 8.96
CA PRO A 36 -0.76 -3.84 8.33
C PRO A 36 0.15 -5.01 7.95
N TYR A 37 -0.04 -6.18 8.57
CA TYR A 37 0.79 -7.38 8.39
C TYR A 37 -0.06 -8.57 7.94
N PRO A 38 -0.63 -8.53 6.72
CA PRO A 38 -1.35 -9.67 6.20
C PRO A 38 -0.39 -10.85 5.96
N GLN A 39 -0.95 -12.06 5.86
CA GLN A 39 -0.17 -13.30 5.79
C GLN A 39 0.74 -13.38 4.55
N ASP A 40 0.36 -12.70 3.47
CA ASP A 40 1.12 -12.56 2.22
C ASP A 40 2.17 -11.44 2.27
N SER A 41 2.33 -10.75 3.40
CA SER A 41 3.35 -9.71 3.54
C SER A 41 4.76 -10.29 3.60
N LEU A 42 5.66 -9.73 2.79
CA LEU A 42 7.06 -10.07 2.78
C LEU A 42 7.88 -8.97 3.45
N LYS A 43 8.78 -9.37 4.35
CA LYS A 43 9.70 -8.44 5.01
C LYS A 43 10.77 -8.00 4.03
N LEU A 44 10.90 -6.69 3.83
CA LEU A 44 11.95 -6.12 2.99
C LEU A 44 13.31 -6.21 3.70
N LYS A 45 14.31 -6.76 3.02
CA LYS A 45 15.68 -6.86 3.54
C LYS A 45 16.26 -5.45 3.75
N GLY A 46 16.85 -5.20 4.92
CA GLY A 46 17.43 -3.90 5.26
C GLY A 46 16.47 -2.87 5.84
N TYR A 47 15.18 -3.21 6.01
CA TYR A 47 14.19 -2.36 6.67
C TYR A 47 13.73 -3.03 7.97
N PRO A 48 14.14 -2.52 9.15
CA PRO A 48 13.89 -3.19 10.43
C PRO A 48 12.48 -2.97 10.98
N TYR A 49 11.66 -2.11 10.38
CA TYR A 49 10.37 -1.70 10.93
C TYR A 49 9.28 -2.80 10.82
N HIS A 50 8.90 -3.29 12.00
CA HIS A 50 7.56 -3.69 12.51
C HIS A 50 6.56 -2.54 12.58
#